data_AF-A0A0M9XQ06-F1
#
_entry.id   AF-A0A0M9XQ06-F1
#
_cell.length_a   1.000
_cell.length_b   1.000
_cell.length_c   1.000
_cell.angle_alpha   90.00
_cell.angle_beta   90.00
_cell.angle_gamma   90.00
#
_symmetry.space_group_name_H-M   'P 1'
#
loop_
_entity.id
_entity.type
_entity.pdbx_description
1 polymer ?
#
loop_
_entity_poly.entity_id
_entity_poly.type
_entity_poly.pdbx_seq_one_letter_code
_entity_poly.pdbx_strand_id
1 'polypeptide(L)' 'MAFIARVEETADELVRAAAAQYLEGTLYQGASPALGQEIVPGGMFVHQTVPRHQHVYILQVTLAPR' A
#
# COMPACT_ATOMS: atom_id res chain seq x y z
N MET A 1 -19.28 1.35 3.85
CA MET A 1 -18.55 1.04 2.59
C MET A 1 -17.63 2.16 2.13
N ALA A 2 -17.97 3.45 2.36
CA ALA A 2 -17.14 4.59 1.93
C ALA A 2 -15.66 4.53 2.35
N PHE A 3 -15.36 4.07 3.57
CA PHE A 3 -13.97 3.93 4.04
C PHE A 3 -13.17 2.89 3.24
N ILE A 4 -13.72 1.69 3.02
CA ILE A 4 -13.02 0.64 2.25
C ILE A 4 -12.74 1.11 0.82
N ALA A 5 -13.67 1.81 0.19
CA ALA A 5 -13.44 2.39 -1.14
C ALA A 5 -12.26 3.39 -1.14
N ARG A 6 -12.02 4.13 -0.06
CA ARG A 6 -10.84 4.99 0.07
C ARG A 6 -9.55 4.21 0.28
N VAL A 7 -9.61 3.09 1.02
CA VAL A 7 -8.46 2.19 1.14
C VAL A 7 -8.09 1.61 -0.23
N GLU A 8 -9.07 1.17 -1.02
CA GLU A 8 -8.86 0.65 -2.38
C GLU A 8 -8.28 1.72 -3.31
N GLU A 9 -8.85 2.93 -3.33
CA GLU A 9 -8.37 4.06 -4.14
C GLU A 9 -6.90 4.41 -3.81
N THR A 10 -6.56 4.54 -2.53
CA THR A 10 -5.18 4.83 -2.11
C THR A 10 -4.25 3.65 -2.38
N ALA A 11 -4.71 2.40 -2.24
CA ALA A 11 -3.91 1.22 -2.57
C ALA A 11 -3.54 1.18 -4.06
N ASP A 12 -4.47 1.55 -4.95
CA ASP A 12 -4.21 1.68 -6.38
C ASP A 12 -3.15 2.75 -6.69
N GLU A 13 -3.16 3.87 -5.97
CA GLU A 13 -2.13 4.90 -6.07
C GLU A 13 -0.76 4.39 -5.62
N LEU A 14 -0.70 3.66 -4.50
CA LEU A 14 0.54 3.04 -4.02
C LEU A 14 1.10 2.02 -5.02
N VAL A 15 0.25 1.22 -5.66
CA VAL A 15 0.67 0.29 -6.72
C VAL A 15 1.24 1.04 -7.92
N ARG A 16 0.58 2.12 -8.38
CA ARG A 16 1.10 2.94 -9.48
C ARG A 16 2.45 3.59 -9.14
N ALA A 17 2.58 4.12 -7.92
CA ALA A 17 3.83 4.72 -7.44
C ALA A 17 4.95 3.67 -7.35
N ALA A 18 4.66 2.49 -6.81
CA ALA A 18 5.61 1.39 -6.72
C ALA A 18 6.05 0.91 -8.11
N ALA A 19 5.13 0.79 -9.08
CA ALA A 19 5.46 0.41 -10.45
C ALA A 19 6.37 1.43 -11.14
N ALA A 20 6.16 2.73 -10.90
CA ALA A 20 7.01 3.79 -11.45
C ALA A 20 8.41 3.80 -10.79
N GLN A 21 8.50 3.50 -9.50
CA GLN A 21 9.76 3.48 -8.76
C GLN A 21 10.58 2.20 -9.01
N TYR A 22 9.91 1.05 -9.14
CA TYR A 22 10.52 -0.27 -9.29
C TYR A 22 10.18 -0.87 -10.66
N LEU A 23 10.71 -0.25 -11.72
CA LEU A 23 10.40 -0.57 -13.13
C LEU A 23 10.50 -2.08 -13.44
N GLU A 24 11.57 -2.74 -12.98
CA GLU A 24 11.75 -4.19 -13.08
C GLU A 24 11.73 -4.81 -11.67
N GLY A 25 10.59 -4.67 -10.99
CA GLY A 25 10.42 -5.11 -9.60
C GLY A 25 10.87 -6.55 -9.33
N THR A 26 10.66 -7.48 -10.27
CA THR A 26 11.08 -8.89 -10.16
C THR A 26 12.59 -9.08 -10.02
N LEU A 27 13.41 -8.13 -10.51
CA LEU A 27 14.87 -8.16 -10.38
C LEU A 27 15.37 -7.41 -9.14
N TYR A 28 14.49 -6.75 -8.38
CA TYR A 28 14.88 -5.95 -7.22
C TYR A 28 15.49 -6.82 -6.11
N GLN A 29 16.79 -6.64 -5.85
CA GLN A 29 17.57 -7.39 -4.85
C GLN A 29 17.66 -6.70 -3.48
N GLY A 30 17.13 -5.49 -3.34
CA GLY A 30 17.16 -4.75 -2.08
C GLY A 30 16.19 -5.29 -1.04
N ALA A 31 16.35 -4.84 0.20
CA ALA A 31 15.31 -5.01 1.21
C ALA A 31 14.02 -4.33 0.73
N SER A 32 12.87 -4.96 1.01
CA SER A 32 11.59 -4.26 0.84
C SER A 32 11.60 -2.95 1.64
N PRO A 33 10.94 -1.88 1.15
CA PRO A 33 10.74 -0.67 1.94
C PRO A 33 10.20 -0.95 3.34
N ALA A 34 10.38 -0.03 4.26
CA ALA A 34 9.71 -0.14 5.56
C ALA A 34 8.17 -0.19 5.39
N LEU A 35 7.49 -0.69 6.41
CA LEU A 35 6.03 -0.63 6.47
C LEU A 35 5.55 0.81 6.30
N GLY A 36 4.57 0.99 5.41
CA GLY A 36 3.89 2.25 5.22
C GLY A 36 2.62 2.31 6.07
N GLN A 37 2.21 3.53 6.42
CA GLN A 37 0.96 3.80 7.10
C GLN A 37 0.26 4.93 6.39
N GLU A 38 -0.96 4.69 5.92
CA GLU A 38 -1.80 5.71 5.31
C GLU A 38 -2.97 6.05 6.22
N ILE A 39 -3.25 7.35 6.36
CA ILE A 39 -4.44 7.87 7.02
C ILE A 39 -5.38 8.35 5.93
N VAL A 40 -6.58 7.78 5.86
CA VAL A 40 -7.60 8.12 4.88
C VAL A 40 -8.92 8.45 5.58
N PRO A 41 -9.87 9.17 4.95
CA PRO A 41 -11.14 9.49 5.59
C PRO A 41 -11.85 8.24 6.12
N GLY A 42 -12.05 8.18 7.45
CA GLY A 42 -12.70 7.07 8.14
C GLY A 42 -11.74 6.09 8.85
N GLY A 43 -10.42 6.24 8.75
CA GLY A 43 -9.49 5.37 9.45
C GLY A 43 -8.06 5.42 8.93
N MET A 44 -7.37 4.29 9.05
CA MET A 44 -6.01 4.12 8.54
C MET A 44 -5.79 2.68 8.06
N PHE A 45 -4.73 2.48 7.30
CA PHE A 45 -4.24 1.14 6.99
C PHE A 45 -2.71 1.07 6.98
N VAL A 46 -2.18 -0.12 7.24
CA VAL A 46 -0.75 -0.44 7.17
C VAL A 46 -0.50 -1.26 5.91
N HIS A 47 0.55 -0.93 5.17
CA HIS A 47 0.91 -1.62 3.94
C HIS A 47 2.39 -1.96 3.86
N GLN A 48 2.70 -2.91 2.99
CA GLN A 48 4.06 -3.34 2.67
C GLN A 48 4.20 -3.49 1.15
N THR A 49 5.00 -2.62 0.55
CA THR A 49 5.45 -2.81 -0.84
C THR A 49 6.49 -3.91 -0.88
N VAL A 50 6.31 -4.88 -1.77
CA VAL A 50 7.29 -5.95 -2.03
C VAL A 50 7.60 -5.95 -3.53
N PRO A 51 8.64 -5.20 -3.96
CA PRO A 51 8.94 -5.03 -5.38
C PRO A 51 9.15 -6.35 -6.13
N ARG A 52 9.90 -7.29 -5.52
CA ARG A 52 10.17 -8.63 -6.08
C ARG A 52 8.94 -9.51 -6.27
N HIS A 53 7.85 -9.22 -5.55
CA HIS A 53 6.57 -9.89 -5.77
C HIS A 53 5.70 -9.11 -6.75
N GLN A 54 6.02 -7.85 -7.06
CA GLN A 54 5.16 -6.91 -7.78
C GLN A 54 3.80 -6.71 -7.09
N HIS A 55 3.81 -6.61 -5.75
CA HIS A 55 2.61 -6.43 -4.93
C HIS A 55 2.81 -5.32 -3.89
N VAL A 56 1.70 -4.67 -3.55
CA VAL A 56 1.51 -3.93 -2.30
C VAL A 56 0.55 -4.74 -1.44
N TYR A 57 0.99 -5.20 -0.27
CA TYR A 57 0.14 -5.93 0.66
C TYR A 57 -0.48 -4.97 1.67
N ILE A 58 -1.79 -5.03 1.84
CA ILE A 58 -2.48 -4.38 2.96
C ILE A 58 -2.46 -5.36 4.14
N LEU A 59 -1.80 -4.98 5.23
CA LEU A 59 -1.59 -5.87 6.38
C LEU A 59 -2.61 -5.66 7.48
N GLN A 60 -3.11 -4.43 7.62
CA GLN A 60 -4.08 -4.05 8.63
C GLN A 60 -4.93 -2.90 8.12
N VAL A 61 -6.23 -2.94 8.42
CA VAL A 61 -7.17 -1.84 8.20
C VAL A 61 -7.84 -1.53 9.53
N THR A 62 -7.74 -0.28 9.98
CA THR A 62 -8.29 0.18 11.26
C THR A 62 -9.33 1.26 11.01
N LEU A 63 -10.58 1.01 11.41
CA LEU A 63 -11.63 2.03 11.40
C LEU A 63 -11.39 3.03 12.52
N ALA A 64 -11.50 4.33 12.22
CA ALA A 64 -11.46 5.35 13.26
C ALA A 64 -12.70 5.25 14.18
N PRO A 65 -12.57 5.59 15.48
CA PRO A 65 -13.72 5.78 16.35
C PRO A 65 -14.67 6.82 15.74
N ARG A 66 -15.98 6.62 15.96
CA ARG A 66 -17.01 7.60 15.57
C ARG A 66 -16.99 8.84 16.45
#